data_AF-A0A3M6TNK3-F1
#
_entry.id   AF-A0A3M6TNK3-F1
#
_cell.length_a   1.000
_cell.length_b   1.000
_cell.length_c   1.000
_cell.angle_alpha   90.00
_cell.angle_beta   90.00
_cell.angle_gamma   90.00
#
_symmetry.space_group_name_H-M   'P 1'
#
loop_
_entity.id
_entity.type
_entity.pdbx_description
1 polymer ?
#
loop_
_entity_poly.entity_id
_entity_poly.type
_entity_poly.pdbx_seq_one_letter_code
_entity_poly.pdbx_strand_id
1 'polypeptide(L)'
;MSASSKQEKDHEETDEGEANDTCDNHGSGSEGEEIDTSNNYCTKQPVERGSQPIDLPQSPQEEPSDDTSMVLAHYGYVLGDSLGKGSYAVVKVAFSKKLKRQVAIKIIIKKKAPQDYITKFLPREIAVMKKLKHPNIIGLYEAIETSSRIYLVIDMADGGDLLDYIKTNGPVCENEARTFFRQLIGASEYLHNLDVVHRDLKCENILLDRNKNILLTDFGFARTVPIDYDTGKRSLSLTFCGSYAYAPPEILRGVAYDGTRSDVWSLGVVLFTMLCAKLPYDDSNLKVLMEQVSKTVVFPKKRKISEEARHLILKMLCEEKERIDIPGIKEHPWYLGKKMNIELKGDKDKEDLGKDISHDSGLGSEPVLGNEGR
;
A
#
# COMPACT_ATOMS: atom_id res chain seq x y z
N MET A 1 -49.12 29.56 -39.16
CA MET A 1 -48.20 29.24 -40.27
C MET A 1 -47.16 28.24 -39.76
N SER A 2 -46.52 27.48 -40.65
CA SER A 2 -46.09 26.10 -40.40
C SER A 2 -44.58 25.90 -40.18
N ALA A 3 -44.19 24.64 -39.91
CA ALA A 3 -42.85 24.01 -39.81
C ALA A 3 -42.34 23.86 -38.36
N SER A 4 -42.03 22.67 -37.79
CA SER A 4 -41.22 21.50 -38.24
C SER A 4 -39.79 21.86 -38.65
N SER A 5 -38.71 21.19 -38.25
CA SER A 5 -38.52 19.92 -37.51
C SER A 5 -37.60 20.17 -36.28
N LYS A 6 -36.88 19.24 -35.62
CA LYS A 6 -36.54 17.81 -35.78
C LYS A 6 -36.23 17.21 -34.38
N GLN A 7 -35.69 15.99 -34.32
CA GLN A 7 -34.94 15.43 -33.19
C GLN A 7 -33.54 15.02 -33.68
N GLU A 8 -32.58 14.98 -32.77
CA GLU A 8 -31.40 14.10 -32.87
C GLU A 8 -31.10 13.57 -31.47
N LYS A 9 -30.97 12.24 -31.37
CA LYS A 9 -30.38 11.53 -30.23
C LYS A 9 -28.92 11.23 -30.61
N ASP A 10 -28.05 11.12 -29.61
CA ASP A 10 -26.94 10.17 -29.54
C ASP A 10 -26.46 10.19 -28.07
N HIS A 11 -26.78 9.14 -27.31
CA HIS A 11 -25.93 7.97 -27.03
C HIS A 11 -25.03 8.18 -25.79
N GLU A 12 -25.57 7.76 -24.64
CA GLU A 12 -24.77 7.43 -23.45
C GLU A 12 -23.97 6.14 -23.74
N GLU A 13 -22.69 6.15 -23.41
CA GLU A 13 -21.82 4.97 -23.44
C GLU A 13 -21.44 4.62 -22.00
N THR A 14 -22.18 3.69 -21.41
CA THR A 14 -21.90 3.11 -20.09
C THR A 14 -20.92 1.96 -20.23
N ASP A 15 -19.67 2.17 -19.83
CA ASP A 15 -18.62 1.14 -19.87
C ASP A 15 -18.74 0.19 -18.66
N GLU A 16 -19.64 -0.79 -18.77
CA GLU A 16 -19.71 -1.95 -17.87
C GLU A 16 -18.72 -3.03 -18.34
N GLY A 17 -17.55 -3.08 -17.69
CA GLY A 17 -16.46 -4.00 -18.00
C GLY A 17 -16.13 -4.99 -16.88
N GLU A 18 -17.10 -5.77 -16.39
CA GLU A 18 -16.84 -6.88 -15.47
C GLU A 18 -16.26 -8.09 -16.23
N ALA A 19 -14.95 -8.32 -16.10
CA ALA A 19 -14.30 -9.53 -16.60
C ALA A 19 -14.33 -10.65 -15.55
N ASN A 20 -15.07 -11.72 -15.84
CA ASN A 20 -15.07 -12.94 -15.03
C ASN A 20 -13.78 -13.73 -15.22
N ASP A 21 -12.97 -13.87 -14.16
CA ASP A 21 -11.85 -14.82 -14.12
C ASP A 21 -12.35 -16.24 -13.82
N THR A 22 -12.44 -17.08 -14.86
CA THR A 22 -12.48 -18.54 -14.73
C THR A 22 -11.16 -19.12 -15.20
N CYS A 23 -10.26 -19.40 -14.27
CA CYS A 23 -9.04 -20.15 -14.53
C CYS A 23 -9.36 -21.65 -14.59
N ASP A 24 -9.44 -22.20 -15.80
CA ASP A 24 -9.56 -23.64 -16.01
C ASP A 24 -8.29 -24.26 -16.62
N ASN A 25 -8.13 -25.54 -16.34
CA ASN A 25 -6.87 -26.27 -16.38
C ASN A 25 -6.73 -27.11 -17.67
N HIS A 26 -5.62 -27.87 -17.79
CA HIS A 26 -5.24 -28.76 -18.91
C HIS A 26 -4.54 -28.03 -20.07
N GLY A 27 -3.64 -28.68 -20.82
CA GLY A 27 -3.11 -30.04 -20.70
C GLY A 27 -2.11 -30.34 -21.81
N SER A 28 -1.15 -31.21 -21.55
CA SER A 28 -0.14 -31.65 -22.52
C SER A 28 -0.76 -32.44 -23.69
N GLY A 29 -0.42 -32.09 -24.93
CA GLY A 29 -0.80 -32.81 -26.15
C GLY A 29 0.26 -32.65 -27.24
N SER A 30 0.55 -33.74 -27.95
CA SER A 30 1.69 -33.90 -28.87
C SER A 30 1.32 -33.68 -30.35
N GLU A 31 2.36 -33.63 -31.20
CA GLU A 31 2.32 -33.90 -32.67
C GLU A 31 1.53 -32.89 -33.54
N GLY A 32 1.87 -32.62 -34.80
CA GLY A 32 3.00 -33.03 -35.65
C GLY A 32 2.68 -32.76 -37.12
N GLU A 33 3.67 -32.35 -37.94
CA GLU A 33 3.67 -32.40 -39.43
C GLU A 33 2.50 -31.62 -40.16
N GLU A 34 2.51 -31.28 -41.45
CA GLU A 34 3.54 -31.25 -42.50
C GLU A 34 3.28 -30.09 -43.50
N ILE A 35 4.37 -29.71 -44.16
CA ILE A 35 4.58 -29.12 -45.49
C ILE A 35 3.44 -29.32 -46.53
N ASP A 36 3.07 -28.29 -47.32
CA ASP A 36 3.37 -28.24 -48.77
C ASP A 36 3.14 -26.84 -49.44
N THR A 37 3.74 -26.74 -50.62
CA THR A 37 3.89 -25.68 -51.64
C THR A 37 2.56 -25.23 -52.32
N SER A 38 2.46 -24.31 -53.29
CA SER A 38 3.39 -23.87 -54.36
C SER A 38 2.90 -22.59 -55.11
N ASN A 39 3.82 -21.87 -55.78
CA ASN A 39 3.71 -21.27 -57.15
C ASN A 39 2.55 -20.30 -57.53
N ASN A 40 2.74 -19.15 -58.24
CA ASN A 40 3.37 -19.03 -59.58
C ASN A 40 3.49 -17.57 -60.15
N TYR A 41 4.52 -17.33 -60.99
CA TYR A 41 4.64 -16.48 -62.23
C TYR A 41 4.25 -14.97 -62.31
N CYS A 42 5.25 -14.08 -62.60
CA CYS A 42 5.55 -13.34 -63.87
C CYS A 42 4.75 -12.01 -64.13
N THR A 43 5.24 -10.94 -64.81
CA THR A 43 6.39 -10.71 -65.74
C THR A 43 6.82 -9.22 -65.79
N LYS A 44 8.11 -8.95 -66.08
CA LYS A 44 8.79 -7.86 -66.89
C LYS A 44 7.92 -6.70 -67.50
N GLN A 45 8.38 -5.44 -67.75
CA GLN A 45 9.72 -4.86 -68.06
C GLN A 45 9.78 -3.28 -67.86
N PRO A 46 10.69 -2.42 -68.42
CA PRO A 46 11.30 -1.31 -67.66
C PRO A 46 11.06 0.15 -68.19
N VAL A 47 11.50 1.17 -67.42
CA VAL A 47 11.63 2.58 -67.89
C VAL A 47 12.92 3.22 -67.32
N GLU A 48 13.51 4.20 -68.01
CA GLU A 48 14.87 4.69 -67.79
C GLU A 48 15.05 5.85 -66.79
N ARG A 49 16.19 5.77 -66.08
CA ARG A 49 17.10 6.82 -65.59
C ARG A 49 16.66 8.31 -65.72
N GLY A 50 16.42 8.94 -64.57
CA GLY A 50 16.58 10.38 -64.36
C GLY A 50 17.44 10.64 -63.12
N SER A 51 18.56 11.37 -63.26
CA SER A 51 19.53 11.54 -62.17
C SER A 51 19.14 12.71 -61.24
N GLN A 52 19.00 12.43 -59.95
CA GLN A 52 18.94 13.45 -58.89
C GLN A 52 20.04 13.20 -57.85
N PRO A 53 20.46 14.21 -57.07
CA PRO A 53 21.57 14.08 -56.14
C PRO A 53 21.27 13.05 -55.04
N ILE A 54 22.26 12.22 -54.72
CA ILE A 54 22.19 11.31 -53.59
C ILE A 54 22.52 12.13 -52.34
N ASP A 55 21.49 12.57 -51.61
CA ASP A 55 21.70 13.01 -50.23
C ASP A 55 22.30 11.83 -49.45
N LEU A 56 23.50 12.04 -48.88
CA LEU A 56 24.07 11.05 -47.98
C LEU A 56 23.12 10.88 -46.80
N PRO A 57 22.85 9.64 -46.35
CA PRO A 57 22.13 9.44 -45.10
C PRO A 57 22.94 10.12 -44.00
N GLN A 58 22.36 11.16 -43.41
CA GLN A 58 22.90 11.73 -42.18
C GLN A 58 23.06 10.58 -41.19
N SER A 59 24.27 10.44 -40.65
CA SER A 59 24.57 9.45 -39.61
C SER A 59 23.47 9.52 -38.54
N PRO A 60 22.88 8.39 -38.11
CA PRO A 60 21.90 8.43 -37.04
C PRO A 60 22.54 9.16 -35.86
N GLN A 61 21.87 10.19 -35.36
CA GLN A 61 22.28 10.81 -34.10
C GLN A 61 22.32 9.69 -33.07
N GLU A 62 23.47 9.46 -32.45
CA GLU A 62 23.62 8.38 -31.48
C GLU A 62 22.60 8.60 -30.36
N GLU A 63 21.60 7.72 -30.31
CA GLU A 63 20.69 7.60 -29.17
C GLU A 63 21.53 7.62 -27.89
N PRO A 64 21.26 8.54 -26.94
CA PRO A 64 22.11 8.72 -25.78
C PRO A 64 22.24 7.40 -25.05
N SER A 65 23.49 6.94 -24.89
CA SER A 65 23.82 5.63 -24.33
C SER A 65 22.99 5.32 -23.08
N ASP A 66 22.38 4.14 -23.03
CA ASP A 66 21.57 3.68 -21.88
C ASP A 66 22.40 3.38 -20.60
N ASP A 67 23.64 3.88 -20.55
CA ASP A 67 24.34 4.11 -19.30
C ASP A 67 23.61 5.20 -18.49
N THR A 68 22.94 4.72 -17.45
CA THR A 68 22.33 5.50 -16.37
C THR A 68 23.18 6.68 -15.88
N SER A 69 24.51 6.57 -15.89
CA SER A 69 25.42 7.64 -15.49
C SER A 69 25.41 8.80 -16.49
N MET A 70 25.46 8.50 -17.79
CA MET A 70 25.43 9.49 -18.87
C MET A 70 24.06 10.14 -19.01
N VAL A 71 22.99 9.34 -18.96
CA VAL A 71 21.60 9.84 -18.95
C VAL A 71 21.40 10.82 -17.79
N LEU A 72 21.69 10.43 -16.56
CA LEU A 72 21.47 11.30 -15.41
C LEU A 72 22.40 12.51 -15.38
N ALA A 73 23.63 12.40 -15.88
CA ALA A 73 24.54 13.54 -16.03
C ALA A 73 24.02 14.60 -17.02
N HIS A 74 23.38 14.17 -18.12
CA HIS A 74 22.73 15.06 -19.08
C HIS A 74 21.59 15.88 -18.44
N TYR A 75 20.77 15.24 -17.61
CA TYR A 75 19.72 15.91 -16.81
C TYR A 75 20.27 16.67 -15.58
N GLY A 76 21.59 16.73 -15.40
CA GLY A 76 22.23 17.52 -14.36
C GLY A 76 22.31 16.85 -12.98
N TYR A 77 22.19 15.52 -12.91
CA TYR A 77 22.37 14.74 -11.70
C TYR A 77 23.74 14.04 -11.68
N VAL A 78 24.44 14.10 -10.56
CA VAL A 78 25.70 13.35 -10.35
C VAL A 78 25.39 12.18 -9.43
N LEU A 79 25.42 10.95 -9.97
CA LEU A 79 25.22 9.73 -9.19
C LEU A 79 26.31 9.53 -8.13
N GLY A 80 25.91 8.96 -6.99
CA GLY A 80 26.79 8.36 -6.00
C GLY A 80 26.41 6.91 -5.71
N ASP A 81 26.52 6.55 -4.43
CA ASP A 81 26.33 5.18 -3.93
C ASP A 81 24.90 4.66 -4.04
N SER A 82 24.75 3.34 -3.87
CA SER A 82 23.45 2.68 -3.86
C SER A 82 22.88 2.66 -2.45
N LEU A 83 21.66 3.17 -2.30
CA LEU A 83 20.92 3.26 -1.05
C LEU A 83 20.13 1.98 -0.76
N GLY A 84 19.59 1.35 -1.82
CA GLY A 84 18.78 0.14 -1.69
C GLY A 84 18.54 -0.54 -3.04
N LYS A 85 18.11 -1.81 -3.01
CA LYS A 85 17.89 -2.63 -4.20
C LYS A 85 16.64 -3.51 -4.01
N GLY A 86 15.66 -3.32 -4.88
CA GLY A 86 14.49 -4.19 -5.02
C GLY A 86 14.63 -5.14 -6.21
N SER A 87 13.57 -5.92 -6.48
CA SER A 87 13.56 -6.95 -7.52
C SER A 87 13.78 -6.41 -8.94
N TYR A 88 13.15 -5.26 -9.25
CA TYR A 88 13.18 -4.61 -10.56
C TYR A 88 13.68 -3.15 -10.52
N ALA A 89 14.13 -2.67 -9.36
CA ALA A 89 14.59 -1.31 -9.15
C ALA A 89 15.84 -1.22 -8.27
N VAL A 90 16.66 -0.19 -8.47
CA VAL A 90 17.75 0.19 -7.57
C VAL A 90 17.61 1.66 -7.20
N VAL A 91 17.80 2.01 -5.93
CA VAL A 91 17.77 3.39 -5.46
C VAL A 91 19.21 3.84 -5.24
N LYS A 92 19.59 4.97 -5.83
CA LYS A 92 20.92 5.59 -5.66
C LYS A 92 20.79 7.00 -5.10
N VAL A 93 21.78 7.44 -4.33
CA VAL A 93 21.91 8.87 -4.01
C VAL A 93 22.46 9.60 -5.25
N ALA A 94 22.04 10.84 -5.45
CA ALA A 94 22.60 11.72 -6.46
C ALA A 94 22.64 13.17 -5.97
N PHE A 95 23.57 13.98 -6.47
CA PHE A 95 23.57 15.42 -6.28
C PHE A 95 22.88 16.10 -7.46
N SER A 96 21.82 16.87 -7.20
CA SER A 96 21.13 17.66 -8.23
C SER A 96 21.82 19.01 -8.43
N LYS A 97 22.38 19.25 -9.62
CA LYS A 97 22.98 20.56 -9.97
C LYS A 97 21.96 21.70 -9.97
N LYS A 98 20.67 21.39 -10.18
CA LYS A 98 19.55 22.35 -10.17
C LYS A 98 19.07 22.67 -8.76
N LEU A 99 18.80 21.65 -7.94
CA LEU A 99 18.28 21.82 -6.57
C LEU A 99 19.37 22.15 -5.54
N LYS A 100 20.66 22.00 -5.90
CA LYS A 100 21.84 22.22 -5.03
C LYS A 100 21.86 21.37 -3.75
N ARG A 101 21.23 20.20 -3.79
CA ARG A 101 21.18 19.23 -2.68
C ARG A 101 21.23 17.78 -3.18
N GLN A 102 21.43 16.87 -2.25
CA GLN A 102 21.24 15.44 -2.48
C GLN A 102 19.75 15.12 -2.70
N VAL A 103 19.51 14.11 -3.55
CA VAL A 103 18.22 13.51 -3.89
C VAL A 103 18.42 12.00 -3.98
N ALA A 104 17.35 11.22 -3.84
CA ALA A 104 17.37 9.81 -4.21
C ALA A 104 16.83 9.64 -5.63
N ILE A 105 17.37 8.67 -6.37
CA ILE A 105 16.90 8.31 -7.72
C ILE A 105 16.53 6.82 -7.72
N LYS A 106 15.23 6.51 -7.80
CA LYS A 106 14.67 5.15 -7.97
C LYS A 106 14.75 4.81 -9.46
N ILE A 107 15.70 3.94 -9.82
CA ILE A 107 15.99 3.50 -11.19
C ILE A 107 15.28 2.16 -11.41
N ILE A 108 14.19 2.18 -12.17
CA ILE A 108 13.37 1.02 -12.52
C ILE A 108 13.84 0.47 -13.87
N ILE A 109 14.07 -0.85 -13.96
CA ILE A 109 14.51 -1.52 -15.19
C ILE A 109 13.29 -2.18 -15.83
N LYS A 110 12.78 -1.61 -16.95
CA LYS A 110 11.54 -2.04 -17.60
C LYS A 110 11.53 -3.54 -17.90
N LYS A 111 12.63 -4.07 -18.46
CA LYS A 111 12.79 -5.51 -18.78
C LYS A 111 12.75 -6.47 -17.59
N LYS A 112 12.82 -5.98 -16.34
CA LYS A 112 12.74 -6.80 -15.12
C LYS A 112 11.44 -6.61 -14.34
N ALA A 113 10.68 -5.57 -14.65
CA ALA A 113 9.42 -5.30 -13.99
C ALA A 113 8.28 -6.08 -14.68
N PRO A 114 7.23 -6.48 -13.95
CA PRO A 114 6.02 -7.01 -14.56
C PRO A 114 5.41 -5.99 -15.54
N GLN A 115 4.89 -6.46 -16.68
CA GLN A 115 4.38 -5.56 -17.72
C GLN A 115 3.23 -4.68 -17.19
N ASP A 116 2.29 -5.25 -16.42
CA ASP A 116 1.21 -4.48 -15.77
C ASP A 116 1.73 -3.43 -14.77
N TYR A 117 2.85 -3.68 -14.08
CA TYR A 117 3.46 -2.66 -13.21
C TYR A 117 3.90 -1.46 -14.04
N ILE A 118 4.56 -1.68 -15.18
CA ILE A 118 5.02 -0.60 -16.07
C ILE A 118 3.86 0.11 -16.79
N THR A 119 2.81 -0.59 -17.21
CA THR A 119 1.72 0.00 -18.02
C THR A 119 0.57 0.58 -17.19
N LYS A 120 0.29 0.05 -15.99
CA LYS A 120 -0.89 0.44 -15.19
C LYS A 120 -0.52 1.08 -13.85
N PHE A 121 0.34 0.44 -13.06
CA PHE A 121 0.60 0.87 -11.68
C PHE A 121 1.58 2.05 -11.59
N LEU A 122 2.75 1.96 -12.23
CA LEU A 122 3.79 3.00 -12.19
C LEU A 122 3.34 4.35 -12.81
N PRO A 123 2.60 4.41 -13.94
CA PRO A 123 2.07 5.68 -14.44
C PRO A 123 1.08 6.32 -13.46
N ARG A 124 0.32 5.52 -12.71
CA ARG A 124 -0.59 5.97 -11.64
C ARG A 124 0.19 6.48 -10.43
N GLU A 125 1.21 5.75 -9.97
CA GLU A 125 2.15 6.17 -8.91
C GLU A 125 2.71 7.57 -9.24
N ILE A 126 3.27 7.75 -10.44
CA ILE A 126 3.81 9.02 -10.94
C ILE A 126 2.73 10.12 -11.02
N ALA A 127 1.54 9.81 -11.52
CA ALA A 127 0.46 10.78 -11.68
C ALA A 127 -0.13 11.26 -10.34
N VAL A 128 -0.15 10.39 -9.32
CA VAL A 128 -0.50 10.74 -7.94
C VAL A 128 0.62 11.60 -7.34
N MET A 129 1.87 11.12 -7.34
CA MET A 129 3.01 11.82 -6.73
C MET A 129 3.21 13.24 -7.28
N LYS A 130 2.98 13.48 -8.58
CA LYS A 130 3.05 14.82 -9.20
C LYS A 130 2.09 15.85 -8.58
N LYS A 131 0.99 15.40 -7.95
CA LYS A 131 -0.01 16.25 -7.29
C LYS A 131 0.28 16.48 -5.81
N LEU A 132 1.04 15.59 -5.16
CA LEU A 132 1.26 15.61 -3.72
C LEU A 132 2.36 16.61 -3.32
N LYS A 133 2.07 17.44 -2.32
CA LYS A 133 3.00 18.42 -1.73
C LYS A 133 2.72 18.53 -0.23
N HIS A 134 3.41 17.72 0.57
CA HIS A 134 3.28 17.70 2.02
C HIS A 134 4.65 17.38 2.65
N PRO A 135 5.08 18.03 3.76
CA PRO A 135 6.41 17.84 4.34
C PRO A 135 6.68 16.41 4.86
N ASN A 136 5.64 15.60 5.05
CA ASN A 136 5.76 14.20 5.47
C ASN A 136 5.36 13.18 4.39
N ILE A 137 5.40 13.59 3.11
CA ILE A 137 5.24 12.72 1.94
C ILE A 137 6.47 12.88 1.06
N ILE A 138 6.97 11.77 0.51
CA ILE A 138 8.11 11.80 -0.42
C ILE A 138 7.77 12.63 -1.67
N GLY A 139 8.52 13.70 -1.93
CA GLY A 139 8.32 14.54 -3.11
C GLY A 139 8.90 13.89 -4.37
N LEU A 140 8.20 14.03 -5.50
CA LEU A 140 8.71 13.69 -6.84
C LEU A 140 9.13 14.99 -7.55
N TYR A 141 10.44 15.13 -7.82
CA TYR A 141 11.00 16.29 -8.53
C TYR A 141 10.93 16.15 -10.03
N GLU A 142 11.23 14.95 -10.54
CA GLU A 142 11.33 14.68 -11.96
C GLU A 142 11.15 13.18 -12.22
N ALA A 143 10.52 12.84 -13.35
CA ALA A 143 10.43 11.49 -13.85
C ALA A 143 11.00 11.48 -15.27
N ILE A 144 12.10 10.75 -15.46
CA ILE A 144 12.81 10.61 -16.75
C ILE A 144 12.58 9.19 -17.25
N GLU A 145 12.28 9.04 -18.54
CA GLU A 145 12.01 7.74 -19.16
C GLU A 145 12.93 7.53 -20.35
N THR A 146 13.56 6.35 -20.44
CA THR A 146 14.30 5.89 -21.62
C THR A 146 13.63 4.64 -22.19
N SER A 147 14.14 4.12 -23.32
CA SER A 147 13.67 2.87 -23.91
C SER A 147 13.73 1.67 -22.95
N SER A 148 14.67 1.64 -21.99
CA SER A 148 14.89 0.50 -21.09
C SER A 148 14.60 0.77 -19.61
N ARG A 149 14.59 2.04 -19.16
CA ARG A 149 14.52 2.42 -17.74
C ARG A 149 13.55 3.56 -17.49
N ILE A 150 13.13 3.68 -16.22
CA ILE A 150 12.43 4.86 -15.68
C ILE A 150 13.21 5.32 -14.45
N TYR A 151 13.43 6.62 -14.33
CA TYR A 151 14.17 7.26 -13.25
C TYR A 151 13.23 8.20 -12.51
N LEU A 152 12.93 7.91 -11.25
CA LEU A 152 12.16 8.82 -10.39
C LEU A 152 13.13 9.56 -9.48
N VAL A 153 13.27 10.86 -9.69
CA VAL A 153 14.07 11.76 -8.85
C VAL A 153 13.18 12.23 -7.70
N ILE A 154 13.49 11.78 -6.50
CA ILE A 154 12.64 11.94 -5.31
C ILE A 154 13.43 12.54 -4.12
N ASP A 155 12.72 12.89 -3.06
CA ASP A 155 13.34 13.32 -1.80
C ASP A 155 14.32 12.30 -1.23
N MET A 156 15.27 12.83 -0.46
CA MET A 156 16.32 12.04 0.19
C MET A 156 15.88 11.68 1.62
N ALA A 157 15.76 10.38 1.89
CA ALA A 157 15.43 9.83 3.22
C ALA A 157 16.62 9.05 3.78
N ASP A 158 17.58 9.77 4.37
CA ASP A 158 18.86 9.21 4.84
C ASP A 158 18.74 8.28 6.06
N GLY A 159 17.60 8.29 6.75
CA GLY A 159 17.35 7.51 7.97
C GLY A 159 16.86 6.08 7.72
N GLY A 160 16.69 5.67 6.47
CA GLY A 160 16.12 4.35 6.11
C GLY A 160 14.62 4.28 6.33
N ASP A 161 14.08 3.06 6.36
CA ASP A 161 12.67 2.81 6.69
C ASP A 161 12.42 2.58 8.19
N LEU A 162 11.18 2.77 8.62
CA LEU A 162 10.76 2.66 10.01
C LEU A 162 10.84 1.22 10.53
N LEU A 163 10.72 0.20 9.66
CA LEU A 163 10.84 -1.19 10.08
C LEU A 163 12.28 -1.50 10.51
N ASP A 164 13.27 -1.11 9.71
CA ASP A 164 14.69 -1.29 10.02
C ASP A 164 15.14 -0.39 11.19
N TYR A 165 14.55 0.81 11.34
CA TYR A 165 14.70 1.60 12.57
C TYR A 165 14.24 0.83 13.82
N ILE A 166 13.07 0.19 13.77
CA ILE A 166 12.53 -0.62 14.89
C ILE A 166 13.35 -1.89 15.13
N LYS A 167 13.79 -2.60 14.09
CA LYS A 167 14.67 -3.78 14.23
C LYS A 167 15.99 -3.41 14.92
N THR A 168 16.56 -2.27 14.56
CA THR A 168 17.87 -1.82 15.07
C THR A 168 17.79 -1.28 16.50
N ASN A 169 16.77 -0.47 16.82
CA ASN A 169 16.68 0.23 18.10
C ASN A 169 15.76 -0.46 19.13
N GLY A 170 14.99 -1.47 18.70
CA GLY A 170 13.86 -2.00 19.47
C GLY A 170 12.64 -1.07 19.40
N PRO A 171 11.71 -1.16 20.37
CA PRO A 171 10.49 -0.36 20.32
C PRO A 171 10.78 1.12 20.54
N VAL A 172 10.13 1.94 19.73
CA VAL A 172 10.17 3.40 19.76
C VAL A 172 9.56 3.89 21.07
N CYS A 173 10.21 4.83 21.74
CA CYS A 173 9.67 5.39 22.97
C CYS A 173 8.39 6.19 22.69
N GLU A 174 7.43 6.18 23.61
CA GLU A 174 6.06 6.65 23.34
C GLU A 174 5.99 8.13 22.90
N ASN A 175 6.95 8.97 23.32
CA ASN A 175 7.03 10.38 22.91
C ASN A 175 7.57 10.54 21.47
N GLU A 176 8.55 9.74 21.06
CA GLU A 176 9.05 9.71 19.69
C GLU A 176 8.00 9.08 18.76
N ALA A 177 7.38 7.97 19.16
CA ALA A 177 6.28 7.34 18.45
C ALA A 177 5.09 8.29 18.24
N ARG A 178 4.72 9.10 19.26
CA ARG A 178 3.70 10.15 19.12
C ARG A 178 4.09 11.23 18.11
N THR A 179 5.38 11.54 18.00
CA THR A 179 5.88 12.55 17.06
C THR A 179 5.81 12.04 15.62
N PHE A 180 6.29 10.81 15.37
CA PHE A 180 6.15 10.13 14.08
C PHE A 180 4.67 9.94 13.70
N PHE A 181 3.84 9.54 14.66
CA PHE A 181 2.42 9.29 14.41
C PHE A 181 1.62 10.57 14.10
N ARG A 182 1.97 11.71 14.71
CA ARG A 182 1.41 13.03 14.32
C ARG A 182 1.74 13.39 12.88
N GLN A 183 2.97 13.13 12.44
CA GLN A 183 3.41 13.36 11.05
C GLN A 183 2.69 12.42 10.06
N LEU A 184 2.52 11.14 10.41
CA LEU A 184 1.75 10.17 9.63
C LEU A 184 0.28 10.58 9.49
N ILE A 185 -0.38 10.94 10.59
CA ILE A 185 -1.78 11.38 10.58
C ILE A 185 -1.97 12.65 9.75
N GLY A 186 -1.04 13.61 9.81
CA GLY A 186 -1.07 14.80 8.93
C GLY A 186 -0.91 14.45 7.44
N ALA A 187 -0.01 13.52 7.11
CA ALA A 187 0.17 13.04 5.74
C ALA A 187 -1.07 12.28 5.21
N SER A 188 -1.66 11.40 6.02
CA SER A 188 -2.89 10.67 5.66
C SER A 188 -4.10 11.60 5.56
N GLU A 189 -4.23 12.60 6.43
CA GLU A 189 -5.28 13.63 6.33
C GLU A 189 -5.17 14.40 5.01
N TYR A 190 -3.95 14.82 4.66
CA TYR A 190 -3.68 15.49 3.39
C TYR A 190 -4.05 14.63 2.17
N LEU A 191 -3.74 13.32 2.19
CA LEU A 191 -4.13 12.38 1.14
C LEU A 191 -5.65 12.23 1.04
N HIS A 192 -6.33 11.97 2.16
CA HIS A 192 -7.78 11.75 2.21
C HIS A 192 -8.58 13.00 1.81
N ASN A 193 -8.04 14.20 2.05
CA ASN A 193 -8.60 15.48 1.59
C ASN A 193 -8.39 15.75 0.09
N LEU A 194 -7.52 14.99 -0.58
CA LEU A 194 -7.35 14.97 -2.04
C LEU A 194 -8.05 13.76 -2.67
N ASP A 195 -8.94 13.10 -1.93
CA ASP A 195 -9.60 11.84 -2.29
C ASP A 195 -8.63 10.70 -2.63
N VAL A 196 -7.37 10.76 -2.17
CA VAL A 196 -6.36 9.70 -2.37
C VAL A 196 -6.32 8.80 -1.14
N VAL A 197 -6.54 7.50 -1.36
CA VAL A 197 -6.32 6.45 -0.35
C VAL A 197 -5.00 5.72 -0.67
N HIS A 198 -4.18 5.41 0.33
CA HIS A 198 -2.87 4.79 0.13
C HIS A 198 -2.92 3.26 -0.03
N ARG A 199 -3.69 2.57 0.82
CA ARG A 199 -3.97 1.11 0.78
C ARG A 199 -2.80 0.14 1.06
N ASP A 200 -1.58 0.61 1.31
CA ASP A 200 -0.44 -0.22 1.73
C ASP A 200 0.43 0.54 2.75
N LEU A 201 -0.19 1.07 3.79
CA LEU A 201 0.50 1.74 4.90
C LEU A 201 1.16 0.69 5.80
N LYS A 202 2.49 0.67 5.81
CA LYS A 202 3.32 -0.27 6.57
C LYS A 202 4.65 0.37 6.96
N CYS A 203 5.36 -0.21 7.93
CA CYS A 203 6.62 0.35 8.43
C CYS A 203 7.68 0.48 7.32
N GLU A 204 7.67 -0.41 6.34
CA GLU A 204 8.56 -0.42 5.18
C GLU A 204 8.30 0.74 4.19
N ASN A 205 7.06 1.24 4.13
CA ASN A 205 6.64 2.35 3.26
C ASN A 205 6.72 3.71 3.99
N ILE A 206 7.36 3.75 5.15
CA ILE A 206 7.48 4.93 6.02
C ILE A 206 8.97 5.17 6.22
N LEU A 207 9.53 6.16 5.50
CA LEU A 207 10.95 6.48 5.58
C LEU A 207 11.23 7.57 6.61
N LEU A 208 12.50 7.68 7.03
CA LEU A 208 12.99 8.74 7.91
C LEU A 208 14.00 9.65 7.17
N ASP A 209 13.86 10.96 7.30
CA ASP A 209 14.91 11.91 6.92
C ASP A 209 16.06 11.92 7.95
N ARG A 210 17.13 12.65 7.66
CA ARG A 210 18.30 12.81 8.56
C ARG A 210 17.95 13.40 9.94
N ASN A 211 16.82 14.08 10.07
CA ASN A 211 16.33 14.71 11.30
C ASN A 211 15.25 13.87 12.01
N LYS A 212 15.00 12.63 11.54
CA LYS A 212 13.90 11.74 11.95
C LYS A 212 12.48 12.29 11.68
N ASN A 213 12.30 13.09 10.64
CA ASN A 213 10.97 13.34 10.09
C ASN A 213 10.53 12.16 9.22
N ILE A 214 9.26 11.80 9.35
CA ILE A 214 8.62 10.79 8.54
C ILE A 214 8.43 11.29 7.09
N LEU A 215 8.72 10.44 6.11
CA LEU A 215 8.43 10.61 4.70
C LEU A 215 7.67 9.38 4.20
N LEU A 216 6.36 9.51 4.01
CA LEU A 216 5.50 8.47 3.48
C LEU A 216 5.76 8.24 1.97
N THR A 217 5.90 6.97 1.56
CA THR A 217 6.32 6.57 0.20
C THR A 217 5.50 5.37 -0.33
N ASP A 218 5.78 4.98 -1.58
CA ASP A 218 5.17 3.86 -2.32
C ASP A 218 3.66 3.99 -2.57
N PHE A 219 3.31 4.94 -3.45
CA PHE A 219 1.95 5.15 -3.94
C PHE A 219 1.53 4.16 -5.04
N GLY A 220 2.23 3.02 -5.22
CA GLY A 220 1.93 2.03 -6.27
C GLY A 220 0.52 1.45 -6.17
N PHE A 221 -0.03 1.35 -4.96
CA PHE A 221 -1.41 0.91 -4.70
C PHE A 221 -2.40 2.05 -4.44
N ALA A 222 -1.95 3.30 -4.50
CA ALA A 222 -2.82 4.45 -4.24
C ALA A 222 -3.96 4.54 -5.27
N ARG A 223 -5.14 4.96 -4.80
CA ARG A 223 -6.33 5.14 -5.64
C ARG A 223 -6.99 6.47 -5.30
N THR A 224 -7.36 7.23 -6.33
CA THR A 224 -8.32 8.32 -6.17
C THR A 224 -9.71 7.71 -6.05
N VAL A 225 -10.37 7.94 -4.92
CA VAL A 225 -11.69 7.45 -4.56
C VAL A 225 -12.61 8.67 -4.44
N PRO A 226 -13.15 9.16 -5.57
CA PRO A 226 -13.97 10.36 -5.56
C PRO A 226 -15.19 10.18 -4.66
N ILE A 227 -15.67 11.31 -4.14
CA ILE A 227 -16.97 11.36 -3.48
C ILE A 227 -18.05 11.32 -4.57
N ASP A 228 -18.99 10.40 -4.43
CA ASP A 228 -20.19 10.32 -5.22
C ASP A 228 -21.08 11.54 -4.90
N TYR A 229 -21.40 12.34 -5.92
CA TYR A 229 -22.05 13.64 -5.76
C TYR A 229 -23.52 13.54 -5.32
N ASP A 230 -24.22 12.45 -5.67
CA ASP A 230 -25.64 12.26 -5.36
C ASP A 230 -25.85 11.73 -3.94
N THR A 231 -24.92 10.90 -3.44
CA THR A 231 -24.99 10.28 -2.11
C THR A 231 -24.12 10.97 -1.06
N GLY A 232 -23.16 11.80 -1.47
CA GLY A 232 -22.16 12.42 -0.60
C GLY A 232 -21.17 11.42 0.04
N LYS A 233 -21.09 10.20 -0.48
CA LYS A 233 -20.27 9.10 0.09
C LYS A 233 -19.08 8.76 -0.80
N ARG A 234 -18.00 8.27 -0.21
CA ARG A 234 -16.87 7.72 -0.97
C ARG A 234 -17.24 6.38 -1.57
N SER A 235 -16.80 6.10 -2.79
CA SER A 235 -16.97 4.76 -3.39
C SER A 235 -16.22 3.70 -2.58
N LEU A 236 -16.88 2.58 -2.29
CA LEU A 236 -16.21 1.44 -1.67
C LEU A 236 -15.22 0.79 -2.65
N SER A 237 -14.19 0.12 -2.13
CA SER A 237 -13.28 -0.69 -2.94
C SER A 237 -13.52 -2.18 -2.70
N LEU A 238 -13.46 -2.97 -3.77
CA LEU A 238 -13.53 -4.45 -3.73
C LEU A 238 -12.15 -5.10 -3.90
N THR A 239 -11.24 -4.46 -4.61
CA THR A 239 -9.90 -5.00 -4.88
C THR A 239 -8.99 -4.89 -3.65
N PHE A 240 -8.43 -6.01 -3.20
CA PHE A 240 -7.31 -6.03 -2.27
C PHE A 240 -5.98 -5.81 -3.01
N CYS A 241 -5.18 -4.85 -2.57
CA CYS A 241 -3.79 -4.70 -2.94
C CYS A 241 -3.02 -4.15 -1.73
N GLY A 242 -2.06 -4.90 -1.19
CA GLY A 242 -1.29 -4.50 -0.01
C GLY A 242 -0.77 -5.69 0.77
N SER A 243 -0.28 -5.44 1.97
CA SER A 243 0.40 -6.44 2.81
C SER A 243 -0.55 -7.02 3.87
N TYR A 244 -0.81 -8.34 3.86
CA TYR A 244 -1.83 -8.99 4.71
C TYR A 244 -1.71 -8.64 6.21
N ALA A 245 -0.49 -8.58 6.76
CA ALA A 245 -0.22 -8.22 8.16
C ALA A 245 -0.76 -6.86 8.60
N TYR A 246 -0.99 -5.94 7.66
CA TYR A 246 -1.49 -4.58 7.88
C TYR A 246 -2.94 -4.38 7.41
N ALA A 247 -3.58 -5.43 6.86
CA ALA A 247 -4.93 -5.36 6.32
C ALA A 247 -6.01 -5.53 7.41
N PRO A 248 -7.16 -4.82 7.30
CA PRO A 248 -8.28 -4.97 8.21
C PRO A 248 -9.15 -6.19 7.91
N PRO A 249 -10.03 -6.62 8.85
CA PRO A 249 -10.86 -7.81 8.69
C PRO A 249 -11.76 -7.78 7.45
N GLU A 250 -12.37 -6.64 7.11
CA GLU A 250 -13.24 -6.50 5.93
C GLU A 250 -12.51 -6.80 4.61
N ILE A 251 -11.26 -6.35 4.48
CA ILE A 251 -10.39 -6.65 3.33
C ILE A 251 -10.02 -8.13 3.30
N LEU A 252 -9.63 -8.70 4.44
CA LEU A 252 -9.26 -10.12 4.54
C LEU A 252 -10.44 -11.07 4.30
N ARG A 253 -11.67 -10.60 4.54
CA ARG A 253 -12.95 -11.27 4.21
C ARG A 253 -13.37 -11.08 2.73
N GLY A 254 -12.67 -10.25 1.95
CA GLY A 254 -13.04 -9.94 0.56
C GLY A 254 -14.29 -9.07 0.40
N VAL A 255 -14.63 -8.27 1.41
CA VAL A 255 -15.85 -7.42 1.43
C VAL A 255 -15.52 -6.01 0.95
N ALA A 256 -16.51 -5.34 0.35
CA ALA A 256 -16.39 -3.92 -0.03
C ALA A 256 -16.08 -3.04 1.20
N TYR A 257 -15.03 -2.22 1.11
CA TYR A 257 -14.50 -1.45 2.24
C TYR A 257 -14.32 0.05 1.93
N ASP A 258 -14.38 0.89 2.97
CA ASP A 258 -13.95 2.29 2.92
C ASP A 258 -12.42 2.34 3.01
N GLY A 259 -11.79 2.81 1.93
CA GLY A 259 -10.35 2.92 1.87
C GLY A 259 -9.74 3.80 2.97
N THR A 260 -10.42 4.87 3.39
CA THR A 260 -9.92 5.75 4.46
C THR A 260 -9.95 5.05 5.82
N ARG A 261 -10.96 4.21 6.08
CA ARG A 261 -11.04 3.35 7.27
C ARG A 261 -9.99 2.25 7.25
N SER A 262 -9.67 1.70 6.07
CA SER A 262 -8.58 0.74 5.91
C SER A 262 -7.21 1.37 6.22
N ASP A 263 -6.92 2.56 5.68
CA ASP A 263 -5.69 3.30 6.00
C ASP A 263 -5.55 3.54 7.52
N VAL A 264 -6.65 3.86 8.22
CA VAL A 264 -6.63 4.00 9.69
C VAL A 264 -6.27 2.68 10.39
N TRP A 265 -6.84 1.52 9.99
CA TRP A 265 -6.45 0.24 10.57
C TRP A 265 -4.94 -0.03 10.41
N SER A 266 -4.42 0.16 9.19
CA SER A 266 -3.01 -0.04 8.87
C SER A 266 -2.10 0.89 9.71
N LEU A 267 -2.50 2.14 9.93
CA LEU A 267 -1.81 3.06 10.87
C LEU A 267 -1.84 2.55 12.32
N GLY A 268 -2.91 1.87 12.73
CA GLY A 268 -3.02 1.23 14.06
C GLY A 268 -2.02 0.09 14.24
N VAL A 269 -1.83 -0.71 13.19
CA VAL A 269 -0.80 -1.76 13.12
C VAL A 269 0.60 -1.15 13.19
N VAL A 270 0.87 -0.06 12.46
CA VAL A 270 2.15 0.68 12.54
C VAL A 270 2.39 1.24 13.95
N LEU A 271 1.40 1.87 14.58
CA LEU A 271 1.54 2.41 15.94
C LEU A 271 1.79 1.31 16.98
N PHE A 272 1.07 0.19 16.90
CA PHE A 272 1.35 -0.97 17.74
C PHE A 272 2.78 -1.48 17.54
N THR A 273 3.22 -1.57 16.28
CA THR A 273 4.54 -2.09 15.92
C THR A 273 5.66 -1.19 16.42
N MET A 274 5.52 0.15 16.31
CA MET A 274 6.43 1.11 16.94
C MET A 274 6.58 0.87 18.45
N LEU A 275 5.46 0.76 19.18
CA LEU A 275 5.47 0.65 20.65
C LEU A 275 5.86 -0.75 21.18
N CYS A 276 5.67 -1.79 20.38
CA CYS A 276 5.90 -3.19 20.79
C CYS A 276 7.17 -3.82 20.21
N ALA A 277 7.69 -3.31 19.09
CA ALA A 277 8.67 -3.96 18.21
C ALA A 277 8.26 -5.38 17.76
N LYS A 278 6.95 -5.54 17.50
CA LYS A 278 6.34 -6.74 16.92
C LYS A 278 4.98 -6.38 16.31
N LEU A 279 4.51 -7.17 15.36
CA LEU A 279 3.15 -7.06 14.84
C LEU A 279 2.09 -7.37 15.93
N PRO A 280 0.87 -6.80 15.81
CA PRO A 280 -0.26 -7.11 16.70
C PRO A 280 -0.80 -8.52 16.51
N TYR A 281 -0.70 -9.05 15.29
CA TYR A 281 -1.24 -10.34 14.86
C TYR A 281 -0.15 -11.20 14.21
N ASP A 282 -0.38 -12.51 14.17
CA ASP A 282 0.46 -13.50 13.50
C ASP A 282 0.03 -13.63 12.02
N ASP A 283 0.91 -13.26 11.11
CA ASP A 283 0.71 -13.28 9.66
C ASP A 283 1.27 -14.54 8.97
N SER A 284 1.84 -15.49 9.73
CA SER A 284 2.42 -16.73 9.19
C SER A 284 1.39 -17.63 8.49
N ASN A 285 0.10 -17.47 8.80
CA ASN A 285 -0.99 -18.21 8.18
C ASN A 285 -2.25 -17.34 8.11
N LEU A 286 -2.82 -17.18 6.91
CA LEU A 286 -3.99 -16.32 6.67
C LEU A 286 -5.23 -16.71 7.50
N LYS A 287 -5.42 -18.01 7.80
CA LYS A 287 -6.52 -18.47 8.66
C LYS A 287 -6.31 -18.07 10.13
N VAL A 288 -5.07 -18.14 10.62
CA VAL A 288 -4.70 -17.70 11.97
C VAL A 288 -4.85 -16.18 12.09
N LEU A 289 -4.35 -15.44 11.09
CA LEU A 289 -4.52 -13.99 10.99
C LEU A 289 -6.01 -13.60 11.06
N MET A 290 -6.85 -14.22 10.23
CA MET A 290 -8.31 -13.99 10.20
C MET A 290 -9.01 -14.23 11.53
N GLU A 291 -8.60 -15.27 12.27
CA GLU A 291 -9.13 -15.56 13.60
C GLU A 291 -8.66 -14.52 14.65
N GLN A 292 -7.43 -14.01 14.51
CA GLN A 292 -6.86 -13.05 15.44
C GLN A 292 -7.33 -11.60 15.21
N VAL A 293 -7.47 -11.14 13.96
CA VAL A 293 -7.95 -9.77 13.66
C VAL A 293 -9.42 -9.57 14.07
N SER A 294 -10.18 -10.66 14.18
CA SER A 294 -11.57 -10.64 14.67
C SER A 294 -11.65 -10.64 16.21
N LYS A 295 -10.51 -10.54 16.92
CA LYS A 295 -10.41 -10.49 18.39
C LYS A 295 -9.67 -9.23 18.83
N THR A 296 -9.91 -8.83 20.08
CA THR A 296 -9.20 -7.70 20.72
C THR A 296 -7.69 -7.91 20.73
N VAL A 297 -6.93 -6.91 20.26
CA VAL A 297 -5.46 -6.98 20.19
C VAL A 297 -4.80 -7.19 21.57
N VAL A 298 -3.79 -8.07 21.62
CA VAL A 298 -3.12 -8.46 22.88
C VAL A 298 -1.77 -7.77 23.04
N PHE A 299 -1.69 -6.84 23.98
CA PHE A 299 -0.47 -6.13 24.33
C PHE A 299 0.52 -7.01 25.12
N PRO A 300 1.83 -6.96 24.84
CA PRO A 300 2.83 -7.76 25.54
C PRO A 300 2.98 -7.32 27.01
N LYS A 301 2.67 -8.22 27.96
CA LYS A 301 2.66 -7.98 29.43
C LYS A 301 3.92 -7.30 29.99
N LYS A 302 5.09 -7.54 29.39
CA LYS A 302 6.39 -6.99 29.84
C LYS A 302 6.65 -5.54 29.38
N ARG A 303 5.80 -4.96 28.51
CA ARG A 303 5.95 -3.58 28.02
C ARG A 303 5.03 -2.64 28.80
N LYS A 304 5.59 -1.53 29.28
CA LYS A 304 4.84 -0.40 29.83
C LYS A 304 4.41 0.49 28.67
N ILE A 305 3.16 0.33 28.25
CA ILE A 305 2.48 1.14 27.24
C ILE A 305 1.38 1.89 27.98
N SER A 306 1.19 3.19 27.74
CA SER A 306 0.15 3.96 28.42
C SER A 306 -1.26 3.44 28.10
N GLU A 307 -2.20 3.60 29.04
CA GLU A 307 -3.61 3.29 28.77
C GLU A 307 -4.18 4.19 27.67
N GLU A 308 -3.66 5.41 27.54
CA GLU A 308 -3.99 6.30 26.42
C GLU A 308 -3.58 5.69 25.07
N ALA A 309 -2.36 5.16 24.94
CA ALA A 309 -1.89 4.51 23.72
C ALA A 309 -2.68 3.23 23.41
N ARG A 310 -2.93 2.40 24.44
CA ARG A 310 -3.75 1.18 24.30
C ARG A 310 -5.15 1.50 23.80
N HIS A 311 -5.81 2.49 24.39
CA HIS A 311 -7.15 2.91 24.03
C HIS A 311 -7.21 3.48 22.60
N LEU A 312 -6.21 4.25 22.16
CA LEU A 312 -6.14 4.70 20.76
C LEU A 312 -6.02 3.51 19.79
N ILE A 313 -5.07 2.61 20.04
CA ILE A 313 -4.85 1.43 19.20
C ILE A 313 -6.11 0.56 19.14
N LEU A 314 -6.81 0.35 20.27
CA LEU A 314 -8.07 -0.41 20.32
C LEU A 314 -9.20 0.26 19.51
N LYS A 315 -9.23 1.60 19.44
CA LYS A 315 -10.18 2.35 18.60
C LYS A 315 -9.82 2.34 17.11
N MET A 316 -8.59 1.99 16.75
CA MET A 316 -8.14 1.85 15.36
C MET A 316 -8.22 0.39 14.87
N LEU A 317 -7.95 -0.57 15.76
CA LEU A 317 -7.97 -2.01 15.51
C LEU A 317 -9.29 -2.63 15.98
N CYS A 318 -10.40 -2.16 15.40
CA CYS A 318 -11.75 -2.68 15.61
C CYS A 318 -12.55 -2.74 14.30
N GLU A 319 -13.75 -3.32 14.36
CA GLU A 319 -14.69 -3.44 13.23
C GLU A 319 -14.97 -2.07 12.58
N GLU A 320 -15.05 -2.05 11.25
CA GLU A 320 -14.97 -0.85 10.40
C GLU A 320 -15.89 0.31 10.81
N LYS A 321 -17.12 0.00 11.25
CA LYS A 321 -18.15 0.99 11.63
C LYS A 321 -17.84 1.74 12.92
N GLU A 322 -17.18 1.07 13.87
CA GLU A 322 -16.82 1.63 15.19
C GLU A 322 -15.39 2.19 15.21
N ARG A 323 -14.66 2.02 14.10
CA ARG A 323 -13.30 2.51 13.93
C ARG A 323 -13.27 4.02 14.06
N ILE A 324 -12.26 4.54 14.74
CA ILE A 324 -12.02 5.99 14.79
C ILE A 324 -11.62 6.51 13.39
N ASP A 325 -11.88 7.77 13.09
CA ASP A 325 -11.36 8.45 11.89
C ASP A 325 -10.22 9.41 12.25
N ILE A 326 -9.60 9.99 11.23
CA ILE A 326 -8.50 10.95 11.39
C ILE A 326 -8.87 12.15 12.29
N PRO A 327 -10.04 12.81 12.14
CA PRO A 327 -10.49 13.83 13.09
C PRO A 327 -10.54 13.32 14.53
N GLY A 328 -11.19 12.17 14.78
CA GLY A 328 -11.26 11.57 16.11
C GLY A 328 -9.88 11.19 16.69
N ILE A 329 -8.94 10.75 15.84
CA ILE A 329 -7.55 10.49 16.26
C ILE A 329 -6.89 11.80 16.71
N LYS A 330 -7.06 12.90 15.97
CA LYS A 330 -6.46 14.20 16.30
C LYS A 330 -6.97 14.79 17.61
N GLU A 331 -8.21 14.48 17.98
CA GLU A 331 -8.81 14.85 19.28
C GLU A 331 -8.45 13.90 20.43
N HIS A 332 -7.91 12.70 20.12
CA HIS A 332 -7.65 11.67 21.13
C HIS A 332 -6.60 12.12 22.16
N PRO A 333 -6.81 11.88 23.47
CA PRO A 333 -5.86 12.28 24.52
C PRO A 333 -4.42 11.82 24.26
N TRP A 334 -4.20 10.61 23.73
CA TRP A 334 -2.87 10.14 23.39
C TRP A 334 -2.21 11.00 22.31
N TYR A 335 -2.94 11.30 21.24
CA TYR A 335 -2.46 12.15 20.14
C TYR A 335 -2.12 13.55 20.64
N LEU A 336 -2.95 14.10 21.53
CA LEU A 336 -2.73 15.40 22.17
C LEU A 336 -1.61 15.40 23.21
N GLY A 337 -1.15 14.23 23.67
CA GLY A 337 -0.19 14.10 24.78
C GLY A 337 -0.80 14.41 26.16
N LYS A 338 -2.13 14.29 26.27
CA LYS A 338 -2.91 14.50 27.49
C LYS A 338 -3.20 13.16 28.17
N LYS A 339 -3.45 13.18 29.47
CA LYS A 339 -4.01 12.03 30.19
C LYS A 339 -5.49 11.86 29.90
N MET A 340 -5.96 10.61 29.88
CA MET A 340 -7.40 10.35 29.87
C MET A 340 -7.95 10.65 31.25
N ASN A 341 -8.96 11.54 31.30
CA ASN A 341 -9.82 11.64 32.47
C ASN A 341 -10.68 10.38 32.49
N ILE A 342 -10.21 9.35 33.18
CA ILE A 342 -11.04 8.21 33.58
C ILE A 342 -11.92 8.71 34.72
N GLU A 343 -12.95 9.51 34.38
CA GLU A 343 -14.13 9.58 35.22
C GLU A 343 -14.69 8.16 35.26
N LEU A 344 -14.57 7.54 36.43
CA LEU A 344 -15.11 6.23 36.71
C LEU A 344 -16.62 6.28 36.44
N LYS A 345 -17.07 5.70 35.33
CA LYS A 345 -18.45 5.23 35.21
C LYS A 345 -18.64 4.18 36.32
N GLY A 346 -19.21 4.63 37.42
CA GLY A 346 -19.36 3.83 38.62
C GLY A 346 -20.23 2.60 38.39
N ASP A 347 -19.81 1.50 39.01
CA ASP A 347 -20.63 0.39 39.50
C ASP A 347 -21.90 0.05 38.71
N LYS A 348 -21.73 -0.79 37.66
CA LYS A 348 -22.75 -1.77 37.25
C LYS A 348 -22.22 -3.17 36.90
N ASP A 349 -20.95 -3.30 36.53
CA ASP A 349 -20.42 -4.58 35.99
C ASP A 349 -19.67 -5.42 37.05
N LYS A 350 -20.19 -5.49 38.28
CA LYS A 350 -19.58 -6.25 39.41
C LYS A 350 -20.45 -7.37 39.99
N GLU A 351 -21.55 -7.72 39.32
CA GLU A 351 -22.39 -8.89 39.65
C GLU A 351 -22.52 -9.84 38.45
N ASP A 352 -21.42 -10.43 37.96
CA ASP A 352 -21.53 -11.70 37.20
C ASP A 352 -20.26 -12.59 37.14
N LEU A 353 -19.26 -12.40 38.03
CA LEU A 353 -18.16 -13.36 38.21
C LEU A 353 -18.11 -13.83 39.67
N GLY A 354 -19.06 -14.68 40.05
CA GLY A 354 -19.19 -15.10 41.44
C GLY A 354 -20.15 -16.25 41.74
N LYS A 355 -20.45 -17.14 40.79
CA LYS A 355 -21.19 -18.41 41.02
C LYS A 355 -20.92 -19.40 39.90
N ASP A 356 -19.99 -20.32 40.14
CA ASP A 356 -19.98 -21.68 39.54
C ASP A 356 -18.93 -22.55 40.24
N ILE A 357 -19.26 -23.00 41.46
CA ILE A 357 -18.61 -24.15 42.10
C ILE A 357 -19.71 -24.99 42.78
N SER A 358 -19.62 -26.30 42.58
CA SER A 358 -20.36 -27.39 43.24
C SER A 358 -21.89 -27.40 43.11
N HIS A 359 -22.38 -28.22 42.17
CA HIS A 359 -23.36 -29.27 42.49
C HIS A 359 -23.38 -30.37 41.40
N ASP A 360 -22.51 -31.38 41.54
CA ASP A 360 -22.80 -32.72 41.00
C ASP A 360 -22.10 -33.79 41.86
N SER A 361 -22.90 -34.69 42.45
CA SER A 361 -22.48 -35.99 42.97
C SER A 361 -23.73 -36.80 43.34
N GLY A 362 -24.52 -37.18 42.33
CA GLY A 362 -25.72 -38.00 42.49
C GLY A 362 -25.56 -39.42 41.96
N LEU A 363 -24.89 -40.30 42.70
CA LEU A 363 -24.92 -41.75 42.45
C LEU A 363 -25.01 -42.52 43.77
N GLY A 364 -26.17 -43.13 44.00
CA GLY A 364 -26.37 -44.08 45.09
C GLY A 364 -26.05 -45.51 44.65
N SER A 365 -25.57 -46.32 45.59
CA SER A 365 -25.51 -47.77 45.46
C SER A 365 -25.75 -48.42 46.83
N GLU A 366 -26.39 -49.59 46.80
CA GLU A 366 -26.99 -50.28 47.95
C GLU A 366 -25.97 -50.99 48.88
N PRO A 367 -26.39 -51.38 50.10
CA PRO A 367 -25.47 -51.90 51.11
C PRO A 367 -25.16 -53.38 50.96
N VAL A 368 -23.94 -53.78 51.36
CA VAL A 368 -23.58 -55.19 51.58
C VAL A 368 -23.03 -55.36 53.01
N LEU A 369 -23.71 -56.21 53.78
CA LEU A 369 -23.22 -56.74 55.06
C LEU A 369 -22.19 -57.85 54.79
N GLY A 370 -21.05 -57.86 55.49
CA GLY A 370 -20.04 -58.91 55.26
C GLY A 370 -18.77 -58.81 56.09
N ASN A 371 -18.89 -59.15 57.38
CA ASN A 371 -17.97 -59.87 58.28
C ASN A 371 -16.43 -59.94 58.05
N GLU A 372 -15.72 -60.09 59.18
CA GLU A 372 -14.32 -60.54 59.34
C GLU A 372 -13.18 -59.57 58.92
N GLY A 373 -12.03 -59.54 59.60
CA GLY A 373 -11.70 -60.31 60.80
C GLY A 373 -10.22 -60.68 61.03
N ARG A 374 -9.25 -59.80 60.77
CA ARG A 374 -7.91 -59.81 61.41
C ARG A 374 -7.06 -58.61 61.03
#